data_AF-A0A7W8Z7K7-F1
#
_entry.id   AF-A0A7W8Z7K7-F1
#
_cell.length_a   1.000
_cell.length_b   1.000
_cell.length_c   1.000
_cell.angle_alpha   90.00
_cell.angle_beta   90.00
_cell.angle_gamma   90.00
#
_symmetry.space_group_name_H-M   'P 1'
#
loop_
_entity.id
_entity.type
_entity.pdbx_description
1 polymer ?
#
loop_
_entity_poly.entity_id
_entity_poly.type
_entity_poly.pdbx_seq_one_letter_code
_entity_poly.pdbx_strand_id
1 'polypeptide(L)'
;MSSDGILLTVNKRRFPGEIITVYFHVNDLDGALKRIAERGGEVTAGPYDLPLPKQIKPEFQEQFRDSPFYRGEAGDSMGRGASVVDADGNRFGLVQFSEWAHATFRVGEYAAPVTGEQLIDQSIALNREVPPPTEIFQE
;
A
#
# COMPACT_ATOMS: atom_id res chain seq x y z
N MET A 1 4.17 13.53 9.90
CA MET A 1 3.64 12.51 8.96
C MET A 1 4.50 12.60 7.72
N SER A 2 5.03 11.48 7.20
CA SER A 2 5.86 11.56 6.00
C SER A 2 5.05 12.17 4.86
N SER A 3 5.65 13.12 4.16
CA SER A 3 5.11 13.76 2.95
C SER A 3 5.05 12.80 1.76
N ASP A 4 5.57 11.59 1.94
CA ASP A 4 6.13 10.76 0.87
C ASP A 4 5.19 9.58 0.52
N GLY A 5 3.95 9.59 1.02
CA GLY A 5 2.91 8.64 0.62
C GLY A 5 3.02 7.24 1.24
N ILE A 6 3.90 7.02 2.22
CA ILE A 6 3.97 5.75 2.94
C ILE A 6 3.02 5.78 4.14
N LEU A 7 1.91 5.04 4.04
CA LEU A 7 1.06 4.75 5.20
C LEU A 7 1.40 3.36 5.75
N LEU A 8 1.79 3.33 7.02
CA LEU A 8 1.94 2.09 7.78
C LEU A 8 0.62 1.79 8.51
N THR A 9 -0.06 0.71 8.11
CA THR A 9 -1.24 0.21 8.83
C THR A 9 -0.91 -1.13 9.46
N VAL A 10 -1.07 -1.22 10.79
CA VAL A 10 -0.90 -2.48 11.53
C VAL A 10 -2.23 -3.23 11.53
N ASN A 11 -2.32 -4.29 10.74
CA ASN A 11 -3.52 -5.12 10.61
C ASN A 11 -3.33 -6.50 11.26
N LYS A 12 -4.45 -7.22 11.45
CA LYS A 12 -4.41 -8.62 11.89
C LYS A 12 -3.73 -9.47 10.81
N ARG A 13 -2.73 -10.25 11.22
CA ARG A 13 -2.03 -11.24 10.39
C ARG A 13 -3.02 -12.16 9.67
N ARG A 14 -2.87 -12.33 8.36
CA ARG A 14 -3.69 -13.17 7.50
C ARG A 14 -3.08 -14.54 7.22
N PHE A 15 -1.75 -14.69 7.24
CA PHE A 15 -1.08 -15.97 7.00
C PHE A 15 0.28 -16.11 7.73
N PRO A 16 0.79 -17.35 7.91
CA PRO A 16 2.13 -17.60 8.43
C PRO A 16 3.20 -17.09 7.45
N GLY A 17 3.82 -15.95 7.76
CA GLY A 17 4.87 -15.31 6.96
C GLY A 17 4.76 -13.78 6.91
N GLU A 18 3.58 -13.23 7.26
CA GLU A 18 3.37 -11.78 7.33
C GLU A 18 4.05 -11.24 8.61
N ILE A 19 5.29 -10.74 8.51
CA ILE A 19 5.99 -9.99 9.57
C ILE A 19 5.92 -8.50 9.26
N ILE A 20 6.29 -8.13 8.03
CA ILE A 20 6.04 -6.84 7.37
C ILE A 20 5.75 -7.17 5.91
N THR A 21 4.62 -6.69 5.37
CA THR A 21 4.27 -6.89 3.96
C THR A 21 3.88 -5.56 3.37
N VAL A 22 4.63 -5.15 2.34
CA VAL A 22 4.35 -3.92 1.60
C VAL A 22 3.19 -4.18 0.65
N TYR A 23 2.20 -3.30 0.67
CA TYR A 23 1.07 -3.35 -0.24
C TYR A 23 1.19 -2.21 -1.27
N PHE A 24 1.07 -2.55 -2.54
CA PHE A 24 1.08 -1.60 -3.65
C PHE A 24 -0.34 -1.36 -4.14
N HIS A 25 -0.70 -0.08 -4.34
CA HIS A 25 -1.97 0.25 -4.95
C HIS A 25 -1.98 -0.11 -6.45
N VAL A 26 -3.10 -0.67 -6.92
CA VAL A 26 -3.36 -0.95 -8.34
C VAL A 26 -4.77 -0.50 -8.72
N ASN A 27 -4.92 -0.02 -9.96
CA ASN A 27 -6.22 0.41 -10.49
C ASN A 27 -7.15 -0.78 -10.83
N ASP A 28 -6.57 -1.94 -11.12
CA ASP A 28 -7.26 -3.18 -11.50
C ASP A 28 -6.55 -4.36 -10.83
N LEU A 29 -7.13 -4.83 -9.72
CA LEU A 29 -6.57 -5.93 -8.94
C LEU A 29 -6.59 -7.24 -9.73
N ASP A 30 -7.72 -7.55 -10.36
CA ASP A 30 -7.91 -8.85 -11.02
C ASP A 30 -6.97 -8.96 -12.25
N GLY A 31 -6.81 -7.88 -13.03
CA GLY A 31 -5.83 -7.83 -14.11
C GLY A 31 -4.38 -7.87 -13.62
N ALA A 32 -4.06 -7.27 -12.48
CA ALA A 32 -2.72 -7.36 -11.89
C ALA A 32 -2.39 -8.77 -11.41
N LEU A 33 -3.32 -9.46 -10.74
CA LEU A 33 -3.15 -10.84 -10.30
C LEU A 33 -2.95 -11.79 -11.50
N LYS A 34 -3.71 -11.58 -12.58
CA LYS A 34 -3.53 -12.32 -13.83
C LYS A 34 -2.10 -12.15 -14.38
N ARG A 35 -1.59 -10.93 -14.45
CA ARG A 35 -0.21 -10.65 -14.93
C ARG A 35 0.87 -11.29 -14.05
N ILE A 36 0.65 -11.36 -12.74
CA ILE A 36 1.56 -12.04 -11.81
C ILE A 36 1.58 -13.55 -12.12
N ALA A 37 0.41 -14.16 -12.26
CA ALA A 37 0.30 -15.59 -12.60
C ALA A 37 0.96 -15.92 -13.96
N GLU A 38 0.72 -15.09 -14.99
CA GLU A 38 1.34 -15.23 -16.31
C GLU A 38 2.88 -15.15 -16.27
N ARG A 39 3.44 -14.53 -15.23
CA ARG A 39 4.90 -14.40 -15.01
C ARG A 39 5.46 -15.41 -14.02
N GLY A 40 4.69 -16.42 -13.62
CA GLY A 40 5.13 -17.48 -12.71
C GLY A 40 4.99 -17.15 -11.23
N GLY A 41 4.26 -16.09 -10.87
CA GLY A 41 3.90 -15.81 -9.48
C GLY A 41 2.59 -16.47 -9.04
N GLU A 42 2.31 -16.40 -7.74
CA GLU A 42 1.17 -17.07 -7.11
C GLU A 42 0.42 -16.12 -6.16
N VAL A 43 -0.91 -16.29 -6.09
CA VAL A 43 -1.73 -15.64 -5.06
C VAL A 43 -1.70 -16.50 -3.80
N THR A 44 -1.17 -15.94 -2.71
CA THR A 44 -1.03 -16.66 -1.42
C THR A 44 -2.16 -16.36 -0.45
N ALA A 45 -2.85 -15.23 -0.60
CA ALA A 45 -4.06 -14.90 0.15
C ALA A 45 -4.96 -13.93 -0.63
N GLY A 46 -6.28 -14.13 -0.56
CA GLY A 46 -7.27 -13.28 -1.25
C GLY A 46 -7.53 -13.68 -2.70
N PRO A 47 -8.17 -12.81 -3.50
CA PRO A 47 -8.59 -11.45 -3.14
C PRO A 47 -9.72 -11.42 -2.09
N TYR A 48 -9.70 -10.41 -1.20
CA TYR A 48 -10.74 -10.18 -0.18
C TYR A 48 -11.02 -8.68 -0.01
N ASP A 49 -12.20 -8.37 0.51
CA ASP A 49 -12.52 -7.01 0.92
C ASP A 49 -11.72 -6.60 2.16
N LEU A 50 -11.36 -5.32 2.21
CA LEU A 50 -10.62 -4.68 3.29
C LEU A 50 -11.59 -3.83 4.13
N PRO A 51 -12.38 -4.43 5.05
CA PRO A 51 -13.39 -3.71 5.79
C PRO A 51 -12.76 -2.64 6.69
N LEU A 52 -13.42 -1.49 6.78
CA LEU A 52 -13.09 -0.50 7.80
C LEU A 52 -13.57 -1.00 9.17
N PRO A 53 -12.74 -0.91 10.23
CA PRO A 53 -13.19 -1.18 11.58
C PRO A 53 -14.36 -0.26 11.96
N LYS A 54 -15.46 -0.84 12.46
CA LYS A 54 -16.66 -0.07 12.84
C LYS A 54 -16.40 0.99 13.93
N GLN A 55 -15.35 0.80 14.75
CA GLN A 55 -15.01 1.72 15.83
C GLN A 55 -14.47 3.07 15.33
N ILE A 56 -13.77 3.10 14.19
CA ILE A 56 -13.18 4.34 13.66
C ILE A 56 -14.14 5.11 12.74
N LYS A 57 -15.30 4.52 12.41
CA LYS A 57 -16.27 5.08 11.47
C LYS A 57 -16.78 6.49 11.88
N PRO A 58 -17.07 6.80 13.16
CA PRO A 58 -17.56 8.13 13.53
C PRO A 58 -16.50 9.23 13.40
N GLU A 59 -15.29 8.97 13.89
CA GLU A 59 -14.14 9.88 13.81
C GLU A 59 -13.71 10.10 12.36
N PHE A 60 -13.73 9.02 11.57
CA PHE A 60 -13.45 9.07 10.14
C PHE A 60 -14.53 9.87 9.38
N GLN A 61 -15.81 9.66 9.65
CA GLN A 61 -16.87 10.47 9.05
C GLN A 61 -16.74 11.96 9.39
N GLU A 62 -16.32 12.30 10.62
CA GLU A 62 -16.08 13.67 11.02
C GLU A 62 -14.89 14.30 10.28
N GLN A 63 -13.77 13.59 10.14
CA GLN A 63 -12.61 14.06 9.37
C GLN A 63 -12.95 14.32 7.89
N PHE A 64 -13.87 13.54 7.33
CA PHE A 64 -14.29 13.66 5.93
C PHE A 64 -15.54 14.53 5.75
N ARG A 65 -16.06 15.21 6.79
CA ARG A 65 -17.32 15.98 6.75
C ARG A 65 -17.43 16.97 5.59
N ASP A 66 -16.32 17.63 5.27
CA ASP A 66 -16.24 18.63 4.21
C ASP A 66 -15.63 18.08 2.91
N SER A 67 -15.36 16.78 2.86
CA SER A 67 -14.86 16.07 1.69
C SER A 67 -16.01 15.71 0.74
N PRO A 68 -15.82 15.73 -0.59
CA PRO A 68 -16.82 15.23 -1.55
C PRO A 68 -17.28 13.79 -1.27
N PHE A 69 -16.48 13.01 -0.54
CA PHE A 69 -16.78 11.61 -0.18
C PHE A 69 -17.67 11.44 1.07
N TYR A 70 -17.99 12.52 1.79
CA TYR A 70 -18.78 12.49 3.04
C TYR A 70 -20.20 11.94 2.84
N ARG A 71 -20.83 12.24 1.71
CA ARG A 71 -22.29 12.17 1.56
C ARG A 71 -22.85 10.82 1.11
N GLY A 72 -22.03 9.78 0.94
CA GLY A 72 -22.58 8.48 0.60
C GLY A 72 -21.62 7.31 0.39
N GLU A 73 -20.31 7.56 0.27
CA GLU A 73 -19.39 6.54 -0.24
C GLU A 73 -18.17 6.23 0.62
N ALA A 74 -17.98 6.89 1.78
CA ALA A 74 -17.08 6.42 2.83
C ALA A 74 -17.63 5.10 3.44
N GLY A 75 -17.62 4.08 2.60
CA GLY A 75 -18.30 2.82 2.73
C GLY A 75 -17.50 1.87 3.60
N ASP A 76 -18.14 0.78 4.01
CA ASP A 76 -17.64 -0.15 5.00
C ASP A 76 -16.32 -0.88 4.61
N SER A 77 -15.68 -0.52 3.50
CA SER A 77 -14.44 -1.10 2.97
C SER A 77 -13.50 -0.07 2.33
N MET A 78 -12.21 -0.20 2.62
CA MET A 78 -11.11 0.54 1.98
C MET A 78 -10.86 0.09 0.54
N GLY A 79 -11.36 -1.08 0.14
CA GLY A 79 -11.13 -1.66 -1.19
C GLY A 79 -10.95 -3.17 -1.15
N ARG A 80 -10.27 -3.73 -2.15
CA ARG A 80 -9.94 -5.16 -2.24
C ARG A 80 -8.43 -5.35 -2.19
N GLY A 81 -7.98 -6.39 -1.49
CA GLY A 81 -6.57 -6.71 -1.36
C GLY A 81 -6.26 -8.18 -1.61
N ALA A 82 -5.02 -8.46 -2.05
CA ALA A 82 -4.47 -9.79 -2.17
C ALA A 82 -2.99 -9.80 -1.79
N SER A 83 -2.51 -10.91 -1.25
CA SER A 83 -1.08 -11.16 -0.99
C SER A 83 -0.55 -12.13 -2.04
N VAL A 84 0.63 -11.86 -2.56
CA VAL A 84 1.22 -12.59 -3.69
C VAL A 84 2.68 -12.94 -3.43
N VAL A 85 3.15 -13.92 -4.17
CA VAL A 85 4.56 -14.29 -4.32
C VAL A 85 4.89 -14.19 -5.80
N ASP A 86 6.00 -13.54 -6.17
CA ASP A 86 6.49 -13.56 -7.56
C ASP A 86 7.30 -14.83 -7.86
N ALA A 87 7.75 -14.98 -9.11
CA ALA A 87 8.53 -16.15 -9.54
C ALA A 87 9.87 -16.31 -8.80
N ASP A 88 10.41 -15.23 -8.23
CA ASP A 88 11.66 -15.23 -7.48
C ASP A 88 11.43 -15.49 -5.97
N GLY A 89 10.17 -15.65 -5.55
CA GLY A 89 9.80 -15.91 -4.16
C GLY A 89 9.57 -14.65 -3.33
N ASN A 90 9.61 -13.44 -3.92
CA ASN A 90 9.39 -12.19 -3.19
C ASN A 90 7.91 -12.05 -2.81
N ARG A 91 7.66 -11.63 -1.56
CA ARG A 91 6.32 -11.48 -1.00
C ARG A 91 5.90 -10.03 -0.93
N PHE A 92 4.73 -9.71 -1.47
CA PHE A 92 4.13 -8.40 -1.38
C PHE A 92 2.61 -8.48 -1.48
N GLY A 93 1.94 -7.37 -1.22
CA GLY A 93 0.50 -7.25 -1.36
C GLY A 93 0.12 -6.30 -2.48
N LEU A 94 -1.08 -6.48 -3.02
CA LEU A 94 -1.74 -5.56 -3.93
C LEU A 94 -3.05 -5.09 -3.32
N VAL A 95 -3.37 -3.81 -3.48
CA VAL A 95 -4.66 -3.23 -3.06
C VAL A 95 -5.25 -2.42 -4.18
N GLN A 96 -6.50 -2.69 -4.52
CA GLN A 96 -7.33 -1.75 -5.26
C GLN A 96 -8.18 -0.99 -4.26
N PHE A 97 -7.85 0.28 -4.05
CA PHE A 97 -8.57 1.16 -3.13
C PHE A 97 -9.92 1.57 -3.73
N SER A 98 -10.89 1.79 -2.86
CA SER A 98 -12.12 2.53 -3.21
C SER A 98 -11.76 4.00 -3.49
N GLU A 99 -12.52 4.68 -4.36
CA GLU A 99 -12.22 6.08 -4.76
C GLU A 99 -12.06 7.01 -3.56
N TRP A 100 -12.93 6.92 -2.57
CA TRP A 100 -12.82 7.74 -1.36
C TRP A 100 -11.49 7.55 -0.61
N ALA A 101 -10.93 6.34 -0.65
CA ALA A 101 -9.68 6.03 0.04
C ALA A 101 -8.49 6.70 -0.66
N HIS A 102 -8.61 7.08 -1.94
CA HIS A 102 -7.55 7.80 -2.63
C HIS A 102 -7.21 9.13 -1.95
N ALA A 103 -8.20 9.83 -1.37
CA ALA A 103 -7.95 11.05 -0.62
C ALA A 103 -7.18 10.79 0.69
N THR A 104 -7.51 9.71 1.41
CA THR A 104 -6.83 9.30 2.65
C THR A 104 -5.38 8.91 2.38
N PHE A 105 -5.16 8.13 1.33
CA PHE A 105 -3.86 7.54 0.99
C PHE A 105 -3.06 8.39 -0.01
N ARG A 106 -3.57 9.56 -0.40
CA ARG A 106 -2.96 10.46 -1.39
C ARG A 106 -2.57 9.75 -2.68
N VAL A 107 -3.52 9.01 -3.24
CA VAL A 107 -3.35 8.25 -4.48
C VAL A 107 -3.89 9.05 -5.66
N GLY A 108 -3.25 8.91 -6.83
CA GLY A 108 -3.73 9.53 -8.07
C GLY A 108 -3.73 11.05 -7.99
N GLU A 109 -4.89 11.68 -8.21
CA GLU A 109 -5.04 13.15 -8.16
C GLU A 109 -4.77 13.75 -6.77
N TYR A 110 -4.84 12.95 -5.72
CA TYR A 110 -4.54 13.37 -4.35
C TYR A 110 -3.07 13.22 -3.97
N ALA A 111 -2.25 12.66 -4.87
CA ALA A 111 -0.82 12.53 -4.66
C ALA A 111 -0.15 13.91 -4.64
N ALA A 112 0.67 14.15 -3.62
CA ALA A 112 1.61 15.26 -3.65
C ALA A 112 2.80 14.85 -4.52
N PRO A 113 3.08 15.52 -5.64
CA PRO A 113 4.25 15.19 -6.45
C PRO A 113 5.52 15.40 -5.62
N VAL A 114 6.47 14.47 -5.78
CA VAL A 114 7.81 14.60 -5.20
C VAL A 114 8.44 15.86 -5.77
N THR A 115 8.95 16.74 -4.90
CA THR A 115 9.59 17.98 -5.36
C THR A 115 10.91 17.66 -6.06
N GLY A 116 11.39 18.58 -6.91
CA GLY A 116 12.71 18.42 -7.55
C GLY A 116 13.85 18.26 -6.54
N GLU A 117 13.74 18.91 -5.37
CA GLU A 117 14.69 18.80 -4.26
C GLU A 117 14.67 17.39 -3.63
N GLN A 118 13.47 16.86 -3.37
CA GLN A 118 13.31 15.50 -2.85
C GLN A 118 13.81 14.42 -3.82
N LEU A 119 13.67 14.63 -5.14
CA LEU A 119 14.23 13.72 -6.15
C LEU A 119 15.76 13.71 -6.13
N ILE A 120 16.39 14.87 -5.92
CA ILE A 120 17.86 14.96 -5.81
C ILE A 120 18.33 14.18 -4.58
N ASP A 121 17.70 14.39 -3.43
CA ASP A 121 18.04 13.66 -2.20
C ASP A 121 17.84 12.14 -2.34
N GLN A 122 16.74 11.70 -2.96
CA GLN A 122 16.53 10.27 -3.23
C GLN A 122 17.55 9.71 -4.23
N SER A 123 17.94 10.47 -5.25
CA SER A 123 18.97 10.05 -6.19
C SER A 123 20.32 9.85 -5.50
N ILE A 124 20.66 10.70 -4.53
CA ILE A 124 21.87 10.56 -3.71
C ILE A 124 21.78 9.29 -2.86
N ALA A 125 20.62 9.02 -2.24
CA ALA A 125 20.41 7.82 -1.44
C ALA A 125 20.47 6.52 -2.26
N LEU A 126 19.89 6.51 -3.47
CA LEU A 126 19.87 5.35 -4.37
C LEU A 126 21.23 5.07 -5.03
N ASN A 127 22.02 6.12 -5.27
CA ASN A 127 23.38 5.99 -5.81
C ASN A 127 24.45 5.78 -4.73
N ARG A 128 24.06 5.79 -3.45
CA ARG A 128 24.99 5.51 -2.37
C ARG A 128 25.32 4.01 -2.41
N GLU A 129 26.58 3.68 -2.64
CA GLU A 129 27.06 2.32 -2.45
C GLU A 129 26.83 1.92 -0.99
N VAL A 130 25.90 0.98 -0.78
CA VAL A 130 25.69 0.37 0.52
C VAL A 130 26.71 -0.77 0.61
N PRO A 131 27.65 -0.72 1.58
CA PRO A 131 28.62 -1.79 1.75
C PRO A 131 27.89 -3.12 2.01
N PRO A 132 28.44 -4.26 1.57
CA PRO A 132 27.80 -5.54 1.74
C PRO A 132 27.53 -5.83 3.24
N PRO A 133 26.45 -6.54 3.59
CA PRO A 133 26.03 -6.76 4.99
C PRO A 133 27.12 -7.34 5.89
N THR A 134 28.09 -8.06 5.32
CA THR A 134 29.26 -8.62 6.01
C THR A 134 30.20 -7.58 6.63
N GLU A 135 30.11 -6.31 6.24
CA GLU A 135 30.93 -5.21 6.78
C GLU A 135 30.14 -4.30 7.75
N ILE A 136 28.81 -4.39 7.76
CA ILE A 136 27.94 -3.51 8.56
C ILE A 136 27.86 -3.93 10.04
N PHE A 137 28.18 -5.19 10.35
CA PHE A 137 28.05 -5.77 11.69
C PHE A 137 29.36 -6.34 12.27
N GLN A 138 30.51 -5.88 11.81
CA GLN A 138 31.79 -6.22 12.44
C GLN A 138 32.07 -5.24 13.59
N GLU A 139 31.88 -5.70 14.83
CA GLU A 139 32.55 -5.19 16.03
C GLU A 139 33.80 -6.02 16.33
#